data_AF-A0A7C2LXK9-F1
#
_entry.id   AF-A0A7C2LXK9-F1
#
_cell.length_a   1.000
_cell.length_b   1.000
_cell.length_c   1.000
_cell.angle_alpha   90.00
_cell.angle_beta   90.00
_cell.angle_gamma   90.00
#
_symmetry.space_group_name_H-M   'P 1'
#
loop_
_entity.id
_entity.type
_entity.pdbx_description
1 polymer ?
#
loop_
_entity_poly.entity_id
_entity_poly.type
_entity_poly.pdbx_seq_one_letter_code
_entity_poly.pdbx_strand_id
1 'polypeptide(L)'
;MPSCSLLALLWLAAGGPGSPAWAQDPSDAEIARVVRLVRQAERTMLAPPGRGLATAAVGEEVSPVDRVTAARRLLQSPESAKLNARIAAEVAKQDAQELLWGLKFGAGVSVSSTGRKGAIRDATVDSRGIVRVTREDTSSVGYLLEAHYFFTPDVAFLGMENLKGNWGIGPFVAVQAGSDKALSGIGFGLMLGFRRLITEPAPVSGLSWNIGVGALYDPSVKVLGAGMVPDQPLPAGEAAVRTTEVGSWGLLVLTSFNF
;
A
#
# COMPACT_ATOMS: atom_id res chain seq x y z
N MET A 1 -0.30 34.39 -12.78
CA MET A 1 -0.51 33.08 -12.13
C MET A 1 0.54 32.90 -11.04
N PRO A 2 0.16 33.10 -9.76
CA PRO A 2 0.72 32.32 -8.67
C PRO A 2 -0.39 31.97 -7.66
N SER A 3 -0.85 30.73 -7.61
CA SER A 3 -1.85 30.30 -6.61
C SER A 3 -1.61 28.90 -6.05
N CYS A 4 -0.65 28.12 -6.58
CA CYS A 4 -0.40 26.77 -6.11
C CYS A 4 0.52 26.68 -4.87
N SER A 5 1.34 27.70 -4.58
CA SER A 5 2.32 27.62 -3.49
C SER A 5 1.74 27.91 -2.10
N LEU A 6 0.59 28.58 -2.01
CA LEU A 6 -0.01 29.01 -0.74
C LEU A 6 -0.85 27.92 -0.07
N LEU A 7 -1.52 27.07 -0.87
CA LEU A 7 -2.33 25.95 -0.38
C LEU A 7 -1.46 24.82 0.21
N ALA A 8 -0.25 24.62 -0.33
CA ALA A 8 0.70 23.64 0.21
C ALA A 8 1.23 24.04 1.61
N LEU A 9 1.40 25.34 1.86
CA LEU A 9 1.84 25.87 3.16
C LEU A 9 0.74 25.81 4.23
N LEU A 10 -0.53 25.99 3.84
CA LEU A 10 -1.68 25.85 4.74
C LEU A 10 -1.98 24.40 5.13
N TRP A 11 -1.69 23.44 4.25
CA TRP A 11 -1.91 22.02 4.52
C TRP A 11 -0.86 21.41 5.47
N LEU A 12 0.39 21.89 5.42
CA LEU A 12 1.48 21.47 6.32
C LEU A 12 1.33 21.97 7.77
N ALA A 13 0.58 23.06 7.99
CA ALA A 13 0.36 23.64 9.31
C ALA A 13 -0.76 22.94 10.12
N ALA A 14 -1.60 22.11 9.49
CA ALA A 14 -2.84 21.61 10.08
C ALA A 14 -2.79 20.17 10.62
N GLY A 15 -1.60 19.62 10.89
CA GLY A 15 -1.44 18.37 11.67
C GLY A 15 -2.24 17.17 11.15
N GLY A 16 -1.76 16.51 10.09
CA GLY A 16 -2.39 15.27 9.60
C GLY A 16 -2.31 14.11 10.61
N PRO A 17 -3.26 13.15 10.57
CA PRO A 17 -3.32 12.03 11.50
C PRO A 17 -2.09 11.11 11.36
N GLY A 18 -1.35 10.94 12.45
CA GLY A 18 -0.09 10.19 12.51
C GLY A 18 1.11 10.98 13.06
N SER A 19 0.91 12.21 13.52
CA SER A 19 1.98 13.03 14.08
C SER A 19 2.46 12.51 15.45
N PRO A 20 3.78 12.38 15.69
CA PRO A 20 4.32 11.92 16.98
C PRO A 20 4.05 12.93 18.11
N ALA A 21 3.96 12.46 19.35
CA ALA A 21 3.52 13.19 20.57
C ALA A 21 4.30 14.48 20.93
N TRP A 22 5.30 14.90 20.16
CA TRP A 22 5.99 16.19 20.29
C TRP A 22 5.46 17.26 19.32
N ALA A 23 4.57 16.91 18.39
CA ALA A 23 3.83 17.86 17.57
C ALA A 23 2.56 18.27 18.32
N GLN A 24 2.64 19.35 19.10
CA GLN A 24 1.45 20.03 19.57
C GLN A 24 0.76 20.67 18.36
N ASP A 25 -0.52 20.39 18.16
CA ASP A 25 -1.34 21.09 17.16
C ASP A 25 -1.21 22.60 17.43
N PRO A 26 -0.81 23.41 16.42
CA PRO A 26 -0.80 24.85 16.60
C PRO A 26 -2.21 25.30 16.94
N SER A 27 -2.35 26.10 17.99
CA SER A 27 -3.65 26.61 18.41
C SER A 27 -4.33 27.35 17.25
N ASP A 28 -5.66 27.38 17.20
CA ASP A 28 -6.41 28.15 16.19
C ASP A 28 -5.95 29.63 16.13
N ALA A 29 -5.45 30.16 17.26
CA ALA A 29 -4.87 31.49 17.36
C ALA A 29 -3.54 31.63 16.57
N GLU A 30 -2.69 30.60 16.55
CA GLU A 30 -1.44 30.58 15.80
C GLU A 30 -1.68 30.43 14.29
N ILE A 31 -2.61 29.56 13.88
CA ILE A 31 -3.04 29.43 12.48
C ILE A 31 -3.62 30.77 12.00
N ALA A 32 -4.51 31.39 12.78
CA ALA A 32 -5.09 32.69 12.45
C ALA A 32 -4.03 33.82 12.39
N ARG A 33 -2.95 33.72 13.16
CA ARG A 33 -1.83 34.68 13.14
C ARG A 33 -1.00 34.53 11.86
N VAL A 34 -0.68 33.30 11.46
CA VAL A 34 0.08 33.01 10.22
C VAL A 34 -0.72 33.44 8.99
N VAL A 35 -2.02 33.13 8.93
CA VAL A 35 -2.89 33.55 7.82
C VAL A 35 -2.99 35.08 7.72
N ARG A 36 -3.02 35.79 8.86
CA ARG A 36 -3.00 37.26 8.88
C ARG A 36 -1.70 37.82 8.30
N LEU A 37 -0.56 37.26 8.70
CA LEU A 37 0.77 37.67 8.23
C LEU A 37 0.93 37.45 6.73
N VAL A 38 0.48 36.30 6.21
CA VAL A 38 0.53 35.99 4.78
C VAL A 38 -0.34 36.95 3.97
N ARG A 39 -1.58 37.20 4.40
CA ARG A 39 -2.47 38.17 3.72
C ARG A 39 -1.94 39.61 3.79
N GLN A 40 -1.24 39.96 4.86
CA GLN A 40 -0.62 41.28 4.99
C GLN A 40 0.59 41.44 4.05
N ALA A 41 1.38 40.37 3.87
CA ALA A 41 2.48 40.32 2.90
C ALA A 41 1.97 40.39 1.45
N GLU A 42 0.88 39.68 1.11
CA GLU A 42 0.27 39.75 -0.23
C GLU A 42 -0.26 41.16 -0.54
N ARG A 43 -0.91 41.81 0.42
CA ARG A 43 -1.40 43.20 0.24
C ARG A 43 -0.27 44.21 0.05
N THR A 44 0.89 43.98 0.66
CA THR A 44 2.06 44.86 0.47
C THR A 44 2.83 44.58 -0.81
N MET A 45 2.77 43.35 -1.34
CA MET A 45 3.39 43.00 -2.64
C MET A 45 2.52 43.38 -3.85
N LEU A 46 1.20 43.46 -3.70
CA LEU A 46 0.26 43.79 -4.78
C LEU A 46 -0.15 45.28 -4.85
N ALA A 47 0.33 46.11 -3.93
CA ALA A 47 0.04 47.55 -3.96
C ALA A 47 0.84 48.23 -5.09
N PRO A 48 0.19 48.91 -6.05
CA PRO A 48 0.91 49.67 -7.07
C PRO A 48 1.67 50.84 -6.43
N PRO A 49 2.89 51.17 -6.91
CA PRO A 49 3.67 52.26 -6.37
C PRO A 49 3.04 53.58 -6.81
N GLY A 50 2.23 54.19 -5.93
CA GLY A 50 1.81 55.58 -6.08
C GLY A 50 0.32 55.82 -5.84
N ARG A 51 -0.03 56.11 -4.58
CA ARG A 51 -0.91 57.23 -4.19
C ARG A 51 -1.02 57.26 -2.66
N GLY A 52 -0.52 58.34 -2.06
CA GLY A 52 -0.53 58.53 -0.61
C GLY A 52 -1.90 58.92 -0.07
N LEU A 53 -2.17 58.48 1.16
CA LEU A 53 -3.01 59.14 2.15
C LEU A 53 -2.38 58.88 3.53
N ALA A 54 -2.41 59.91 4.37
CA ALA A 54 -1.51 60.13 5.49
C ALA A 54 -1.93 59.48 6.82
N THR A 55 -0.89 59.06 7.56
CA THR A 55 -0.73 59.07 9.02
C THR A 55 -1.68 58.26 9.91
N ALA A 56 -1.26 57.04 10.24
CA ALA A 56 -1.26 56.54 11.62
C ALA A 56 -0.14 55.49 11.81
N ALA A 57 0.69 55.73 12.83
CA ALA A 57 1.78 54.90 13.36
C ALA A 57 3.01 54.68 12.45
N VAL A 58 4.17 55.08 12.99
CA VAL A 58 5.51 54.79 12.49
C VAL A 58 5.70 53.27 12.39
N GLY A 59 5.33 52.71 11.24
CA GLY A 59 5.76 51.38 10.84
C GLY A 59 7.10 51.55 10.15
N GLU A 60 8.18 51.20 10.85
CA GLU A 60 9.54 51.14 10.33
C GLU A 60 9.52 50.47 8.93
N GLU A 61 9.84 51.25 7.89
CA GLU A 61 9.81 50.78 6.52
C GLU A 61 10.96 49.78 6.36
N VAL A 62 10.67 48.50 6.64
CA VAL A 62 11.68 47.43 6.64
C VAL A 62 12.39 47.43 5.29
N SER A 63 13.67 47.78 5.33
CA SER A 63 14.51 47.98 4.16
C SER A 63 14.46 46.76 3.24
N PRO A 64 14.54 46.93 1.91
CA PRO A 64 14.71 45.82 0.98
C PRO A 64 15.82 44.85 1.41
N VAL A 65 16.89 45.37 2.03
CA VAL A 65 18.00 44.56 2.56
C VAL A 65 17.56 43.70 3.74
N ASP A 66 16.73 44.23 4.64
CA ASP A 66 16.22 43.49 5.80
C ASP A 66 15.22 42.41 5.37
N ARG A 67 14.42 42.68 4.33
CA ARG A 67 13.52 41.67 3.73
C ARG A 67 14.29 40.51 3.11
N VAL A 68 15.36 40.80 2.35
CA VAL A 68 16.23 39.78 1.76
C VAL A 68 16.95 38.98 2.85
N THR A 69 17.38 39.64 3.93
CA THR A 69 18.07 39.01 5.06
C THR A 69 17.12 38.11 5.85
N ALA A 70 15.88 38.55 6.10
CA ALA A 70 14.84 37.75 6.75
C ALA A 70 14.46 36.52 5.89
N ALA A 71 14.30 36.70 4.58
CA ALA A 71 14.02 35.61 3.65
C ALA A 71 15.18 34.59 3.61
N ARG A 72 16.43 35.06 3.56
CA ARG A 72 17.61 34.19 3.64
C ARG A 72 17.66 33.41 4.96
N ARG A 73 17.30 34.04 6.08
CA ARG A 73 17.27 33.38 7.40
C ARG A 73 16.19 32.31 7.49
N LEU A 74 15.03 32.53 6.86
CA LEU A 74 13.96 31.52 6.75
C LEU A 74 14.38 30.34 5.87
N LEU A 75 15.05 30.60 4.74
CA LEU A 75 15.62 29.58 3.85
C LEU A 75 16.82 28.82 4.45
N GLN A 76 17.48 29.40 5.45
CA GLN A 76 18.56 28.78 6.22
C GLN A 76 18.07 28.25 7.57
N SER A 77 16.76 28.32 7.84
CA SER A 77 16.21 27.86 9.11
C SER A 77 16.28 26.33 9.20
N PRO A 78 16.43 25.76 10.40
CA PRO A 78 16.33 24.32 10.61
C PRO A 78 15.02 23.72 10.09
N GLU A 79 13.95 24.51 10.03
CA GLU A 79 12.64 24.10 9.55
C GLU A 79 12.61 23.94 8.02
N SER A 80 13.23 24.87 7.28
CA SER A 80 13.41 24.75 5.83
C SER A 80 14.27 23.55 5.45
N ALA A 81 15.31 23.24 6.23
CA ALA A 81 16.14 22.05 6.04
C ALA A 81 15.33 20.76 6.27
N LYS A 82 14.46 20.72 7.28
CA LYS A 82 13.54 19.60 7.52
C LYS A 82 12.52 19.43 6.38
N LEU A 83 11.97 20.52 5.85
CA LEU A 83 11.04 20.50 4.72
C LEU A 83 11.74 19.98 3.45
N ASN A 84 12.94 20.48 3.15
CA ASN A 84 13.73 20.02 2.01
C ASN A 84 14.11 18.54 2.14
N ALA A 85 14.45 18.08 3.34
CA ALA A 85 14.70 16.66 3.60
C ALA A 85 13.45 15.79 3.40
N ARG A 86 12.26 16.28 3.78
CA ARG A 86 10.98 15.59 3.52
C ARG A 86 10.64 15.55 2.03
N ILE A 87 10.81 16.67 1.32
CA ILE A 87 10.61 16.73 -0.13
C ILE A 87 11.57 15.77 -0.83
N ALA A 88 12.86 15.79 -0.47
CA ALA A 88 13.85 14.89 -1.04
C ALA A 88 13.54 13.42 -0.74
N ALA A 89 13.07 13.10 0.48
CA ALA A 89 12.64 11.75 0.82
C ALA A 89 11.40 11.30 0.03
N GLU A 90 10.46 12.20 -0.24
CA GLU A 90 9.26 11.90 -1.02
C GLU A 90 9.55 11.76 -2.52
N VAL A 91 10.41 12.63 -3.07
CA VAL A 91 10.93 12.51 -4.44
C VAL A 91 11.70 11.20 -4.59
N ALA A 92 12.56 10.83 -3.64
CA ALA A 92 13.27 9.55 -3.70
C ALA A 92 12.33 8.33 -3.66
N LYS A 93 11.18 8.41 -2.98
CA LYS A 93 10.16 7.36 -3.02
C LYS A 93 9.45 7.30 -4.37
N GLN A 94 9.14 8.44 -4.97
CA GLN A 94 8.55 8.52 -6.31
C GLN A 94 9.51 7.99 -7.36
N ASP A 95 10.78 8.40 -7.31
CA ASP A 95 11.84 7.91 -8.19
C ASP A 95 12.02 6.40 -8.04
N ALA A 96 11.99 5.87 -6.81
CA ALA A 96 12.05 4.42 -6.57
C ALA A 96 10.83 3.67 -7.12
N GLN A 97 9.63 4.25 -7.06
CA GLN A 97 8.42 3.68 -7.67
C GLN A 97 8.48 3.71 -9.20
N GLU A 98 9.05 4.76 -9.78
CA GLU A 98 9.32 4.83 -11.23
C GLU A 98 10.40 3.82 -11.64
N LEU A 99 11.42 3.60 -10.80
CA LEU A 99 12.48 2.60 -11.03
C LEU A 99 11.97 1.15 -11.05
N LEU A 100 10.86 0.89 -10.34
CA LEU A 100 10.16 -0.40 -10.35
C LEU A 100 9.10 -0.48 -11.46
N TRP A 101 9.20 0.35 -12.50
CA TRP A 101 8.32 0.35 -13.68
C TRP A 101 6.83 0.48 -13.34
N GLY A 102 6.50 1.15 -12.23
CA GLY A 102 5.11 1.28 -11.77
C GLY A 102 4.51 0.02 -11.13
N LEU A 103 5.33 -1.00 -10.82
CA LEU A 103 4.92 -2.12 -9.97
C LEU A 103 4.65 -1.63 -8.56
N LYS A 104 3.54 -2.12 -8.01
CA LYS A 104 3.13 -1.81 -6.65
C LYS A 104 3.05 -3.08 -5.83
N PHE A 105 3.35 -2.94 -4.55
CA PHE A 105 3.46 -4.05 -3.63
C PHE A 105 2.35 -3.96 -2.59
N GLY A 106 1.75 -5.11 -2.33
CA GLY A 106 0.68 -5.29 -1.36
C GLY A 106 0.92 -6.52 -0.49
N ALA A 107 0.14 -6.59 0.57
CA ALA A 107 0.00 -7.80 1.37
C ALA A 107 -1.48 -8.16 1.42
N GLY A 108 -1.78 -9.44 1.24
CA GLY A 108 -3.13 -9.93 1.14
C GLY A 108 -3.36 -11.25 1.83
N VAL A 109 -4.63 -11.55 2.05
CA VAL A 109 -5.09 -12.88 2.46
C VAL A 109 -5.56 -13.60 1.21
N SER A 110 -5.16 -14.85 1.06
CA SER A 110 -5.69 -15.71 0.00
C SER A 110 -6.39 -16.93 0.53
N VAL A 111 -7.30 -17.43 -0.29
CA VAL A 111 -7.73 -18.82 -0.27
C VAL A 111 -7.21 -19.48 -1.54
N SER A 112 -6.63 -20.66 -1.40
CA SER A 112 -6.26 -21.48 -2.54
C SER A 112 -6.83 -22.88 -2.41
N SER A 113 -7.07 -23.53 -3.55
CA SER A 113 -7.41 -24.95 -3.59
C SER A 113 -6.47 -25.65 -4.54
N THR A 114 -5.79 -26.69 -4.04
CA THR A 114 -4.94 -27.53 -4.87
C THR A 114 -5.86 -28.40 -5.75
N GLY A 115 -5.63 -28.39 -7.06
CA GLY A 115 -6.42 -29.22 -7.99
C GLY A 115 -6.11 -30.71 -7.90
N ARG A 116 -5.23 -31.12 -6.97
CA ARG A 116 -4.64 -32.45 -6.90
C ARG A 116 -5.40 -33.33 -5.92
N LYS A 117 -5.97 -34.42 -6.45
CA LYS A 117 -6.54 -35.49 -5.65
C LYS A 117 -5.45 -36.19 -4.83
N GLY A 118 -5.71 -36.44 -3.55
CA GLY A 118 -4.79 -37.15 -2.66
C GLY A 118 -3.69 -36.28 -2.05
N ALA A 119 -3.82 -34.95 -2.07
CA ALA A 119 -3.02 -34.07 -1.23
C ALA A 119 -3.39 -34.32 0.24
N ILE A 120 -2.39 -34.69 1.04
CA ILE A 120 -2.60 -35.06 2.45
C ILE A 120 -1.71 -34.22 3.35
N ARG A 121 -2.24 -33.92 4.54
CA ARG A 121 -1.46 -33.31 5.61
C ARG A 121 -0.92 -34.36 6.56
N ASP A 122 -1.78 -35.29 6.95
CA ASP A 122 -1.51 -36.32 7.94
C ASP A 122 -2.11 -37.66 7.50
N ALA A 123 -1.36 -38.73 7.73
CA ALA A 123 -1.81 -40.11 7.51
C ALA A 123 -1.17 -41.04 8.56
N THR A 124 -1.92 -42.05 8.97
CA THR A 124 -1.52 -43.03 10.00
C THR A 124 -1.82 -44.45 9.55
N VAL A 125 -1.34 -45.43 10.30
CA VAL A 125 -1.64 -46.85 10.10
C VAL A 125 -2.47 -47.31 11.29
N ASP A 126 -3.62 -47.95 11.02
CA ASP A 126 -4.45 -48.51 12.08
C ASP A 126 -3.87 -49.84 12.61
N SER A 127 -4.45 -50.39 13.68
CA SER A 127 -4.01 -51.64 14.30
C SER A 127 -4.10 -52.87 13.37
N ARG A 128 -4.76 -52.76 12.22
CA ARG A 128 -4.89 -53.81 11.20
C ARG A 128 -3.93 -53.61 10.03
N GLY A 129 -3.02 -52.63 10.11
CA GLY A 129 -2.05 -52.34 9.05
C GLY A 129 -2.64 -51.56 7.87
N ILE A 130 -3.80 -50.93 8.04
CA ILE A 130 -4.48 -50.17 6.97
C ILE A 130 -4.07 -48.70 7.04
N VAL A 131 -3.74 -48.12 5.87
CA VAL A 131 -3.40 -46.70 5.72
C VAL A 131 -4.66 -45.85 5.85
N ARG A 132 -4.66 -44.92 6.82
CA ARG A 132 -5.75 -43.97 7.07
C ARG A 132 -5.26 -42.56 6.86
N VAL A 133 -5.86 -41.84 5.92
CA VAL A 133 -5.67 -40.40 5.79
C VAL A 133 -6.50 -39.73 6.88
N THR A 134 -5.84 -39.04 7.81
CA THR A 134 -6.53 -38.38 8.93
C THR A 134 -6.85 -36.92 8.60
N ARG A 135 -6.08 -36.30 7.70
CA ARG A 135 -6.30 -34.93 7.24
C ARG A 135 -5.85 -34.75 5.80
N GLU A 136 -6.75 -34.26 4.96
CA GLU A 136 -6.45 -33.83 3.60
C GLU A 136 -5.95 -32.37 3.57
N ASP A 137 -5.17 -32.02 2.55
CA ASP A 137 -4.63 -30.67 2.35
C ASP A 137 -4.97 -30.16 0.94
N THR A 138 -6.26 -30.07 0.66
CA THR A 138 -6.81 -29.67 -0.66
C THR A 138 -7.11 -28.19 -0.77
N SER A 139 -7.10 -27.46 0.35
CA SER A 139 -7.36 -26.03 0.42
C SER A 139 -6.57 -25.39 1.53
N SER A 140 -6.01 -24.21 1.27
CA SER A 140 -5.23 -23.45 2.23
C SER A 140 -5.69 -22.00 2.30
N VAL A 141 -5.59 -21.42 3.49
CA VAL A 141 -5.69 -19.98 3.72
C VAL A 141 -4.31 -19.49 4.08
N GLY A 142 -3.87 -18.38 3.48
CA GLY A 142 -2.52 -17.89 3.64
C GLY A 142 -2.39 -16.38 3.50
N TYR A 143 -1.24 -15.87 3.90
CA TYR A 143 -0.82 -14.50 3.63
C TYR A 143 0.15 -14.50 2.46
N LEU A 144 -0.07 -13.61 1.50
CA LEU A 144 0.83 -13.43 0.36
C LEU A 144 1.35 -12.00 0.32
N LEU A 145 2.59 -11.88 -0.11
CA LEU A 145 3.14 -10.64 -0.63
C LEU A 145 2.89 -10.62 -2.13
N GLU A 146 2.30 -9.55 -2.63
CA GLU A 146 1.96 -9.41 -4.04
C GLU A 146 2.73 -8.25 -4.67
N ALA A 147 2.95 -8.36 -5.96
CA ALA A 147 3.32 -7.26 -6.83
C ALA A 147 2.36 -7.24 -8.02
N HIS A 148 1.80 -6.07 -8.33
CA HIS A 148 0.86 -5.90 -9.44
C HIS A 148 1.12 -4.63 -10.22
N TYR A 149 0.61 -4.61 -11.45
CA TYR A 149 0.59 -3.44 -12.30
C TYR A 149 -0.84 -3.21 -12.78
N PHE A 150 -1.41 -2.04 -12.50
CA PHE A 150 -2.79 -1.74 -12.90
C PHE A 150 -2.84 -0.81 -14.12
N PHE A 151 -3.60 -1.23 -15.11
CA PHE A 151 -4.11 -0.35 -16.15
C PHE A 151 -5.38 0.32 -15.62
N THR A 152 -5.37 1.65 -15.51
CA THR A 152 -6.50 2.45 -15.01
C THR A 152 -7.21 3.16 -16.15
N PRO A 153 -8.24 2.55 -16.76
CA PRO A 153 -8.98 3.20 -17.83
C PRO A 153 -9.89 4.30 -17.29
N ASP A 154 -10.01 5.40 -18.04
CA ASP A 154 -10.94 6.50 -17.73
C ASP A 154 -12.35 6.20 -18.27
N VAL A 155 -12.91 5.06 -17.85
CA VAL A 155 -14.28 4.64 -18.21
C VAL A 155 -15.01 4.13 -16.98
N ALA A 156 -16.35 4.23 -16.96
CA ALA A 156 -17.16 3.69 -15.89
C ALA A 156 -16.99 2.16 -15.77
N PHE A 157 -16.85 1.65 -14.55
CA PHE A 157 -16.82 0.21 -14.30
C PHE A 157 -18.26 -0.30 -14.16
N LEU A 158 -18.71 -1.19 -15.05
CA LEU A 158 -20.08 -1.73 -15.04
C LEU A 158 -21.20 -0.66 -14.96
N GLY A 159 -20.98 0.51 -15.57
CA GLY A 159 -21.95 1.63 -15.55
C GLY A 159 -21.91 2.48 -14.27
N MET A 160 -20.97 2.24 -13.36
CA MET A 160 -20.75 3.06 -12.17
C MET A 160 -19.81 4.23 -12.49
N GLU A 161 -20.39 5.39 -12.81
CA GLU A 161 -19.67 6.62 -13.18
C GLU A 161 -18.73 7.13 -12.08
N ASN A 162 -19.08 6.91 -10.81
CA ASN A 162 -18.26 7.27 -9.66
C ASN A 162 -16.94 6.48 -9.58
N LEU A 163 -16.85 5.35 -10.30
CA LEU A 163 -15.62 4.57 -10.42
C LEU A 163 -14.74 4.97 -11.61
N LYS A 164 -15.18 5.89 -12.48
CA LYS A 164 -14.40 6.34 -13.62
C LYS A 164 -13.02 6.86 -13.18
N GLY A 165 -11.94 6.30 -13.72
CA GLY A 165 -10.56 6.61 -13.32
C GLY A 165 -10.13 6.10 -11.94
N ASN A 166 -11.02 5.44 -11.19
CA ASN A 166 -10.82 4.93 -9.84
C ASN A 166 -10.81 3.40 -9.77
N TRP A 167 -10.74 2.71 -10.90
CA TRP A 167 -10.53 1.27 -10.96
C TRP A 167 -9.37 0.95 -11.89
N GLY A 168 -8.80 -0.23 -11.71
CA GLY A 168 -7.83 -0.77 -12.62
C GLY A 168 -7.89 -2.29 -12.69
N ILE A 169 -7.38 -2.82 -13.78
CA ILE A 169 -7.18 -4.24 -13.97
C ILE A 169 -5.75 -4.48 -14.42
N GLY A 170 -5.15 -5.59 -14.03
CA GLY A 170 -3.86 -5.97 -14.59
C GLY A 170 -3.26 -7.22 -13.97
N PRO A 171 -2.05 -7.59 -14.42
CA PRO A 171 -1.39 -8.78 -13.94
C PRO A 171 -0.91 -8.59 -12.49
N PHE A 172 -0.91 -9.67 -11.73
CA PHE A 172 -0.21 -9.75 -10.46
C PHE A 172 0.64 -11.02 -10.38
N VAL A 173 1.69 -10.93 -9.58
CA VAL A 173 2.47 -12.05 -9.08
C VAL A 173 2.45 -12.00 -7.55
N ALA A 174 2.48 -13.14 -6.91
CA ALA A 174 2.44 -13.23 -5.46
C ALA A 174 3.32 -14.35 -4.95
N VAL A 175 3.86 -14.18 -3.75
CA VAL A 175 4.65 -15.19 -3.05
C VAL A 175 4.01 -15.47 -1.71
N GLN A 176 3.80 -16.75 -1.42
CA GLN A 176 3.27 -17.19 -0.13
C GLN A 176 4.44 -17.54 0.79
N ALA A 177 4.42 -16.97 1.99
CA ALA A 177 5.35 -17.33 3.05
C ALA A 177 4.87 -18.63 3.73
N GLY A 178 5.80 -19.54 4.02
CA GLY A 178 5.53 -20.74 4.82
C GLY A 178 5.98 -20.56 6.27
N SER A 179 5.39 -21.31 7.20
CA SER A 179 5.89 -21.37 8.59
C SER A 179 7.23 -22.10 8.68
N ASP A 180 7.42 -23.12 7.84
CA ASP A 180 8.54 -24.05 7.92
C ASP A 180 9.49 -23.93 6.70
N LYS A 181 9.08 -23.18 5.68
CA LYS A 181 9.82 -22.94 4.43
C LYS A 181 9.79 -21.44 4.10
N ALA A 182 10.91 -20.90 3.64
CA ALA A 182 11.02 -19.49 3.25
C ALA A 182 10.02 -19.10 2.14
N LEU A 183 9.63 -20.05 1.29
CA LEU A 183 8.65 -19.89 0.22
C LEU A 183 7.76 -21.14 0.18
N SER A 184 6.45 -20.97 0.35
CA SER A 184 5.46 -22.07 0.27
C SER A 184 4.73 -22.13 -1.07
N GLY A 185 4.73 -21.05 -1.85
CA GLY A 185 4.12 -21.05 -3.18
C GLY A 185 4.32 -19.77 -3.96
N ILE A 186 4.10 -19.86 -5.28
CA ILE A 186 4.14 -18.72 -6.21
C ILE A 186 2.79 -18.62 -6.91
N GLY A 187 2.14 -17.47 -6.78
CA GLY A 187 0.89 -17.15 -7.42
C GLY A 187 1.07 -16.17 -8.58
N PHE A 188 0.22 -16.27 -9.59
CA PHE A 188 0.09 -15.26 -10.63
C PHE A 188 -1.32 -15.25 -11.20
N GLY A 189 -1.77 -14.10 -11.69
CA GLY A 189 -3.10 -13.99 -12.26
C GLY A 189 -3.47 -12.59 -12.66
N LEU A 190 -4.78 -12.34 -12.68
CA LEU A 190 -5.35 -11.03 -12.93
C LEU A 190 -5.93 -10.48 -11.65
N MET A 191 -5.74 -9.18 -11.45
CA MET A 191 -6.22 -8.45 -10.31
C MET A 191 -7.08 -7.28 -10.77
N LEU A 192 -8.19 -7.08 -10.05
CA LEU A 192 -9.04 -5.90 -10.14
C LEU A 192 -8.80 -5.08 -8.88
N GLY A 193 -8.44 -3.82 -9.06
CA GLY A 193 -8.21 -2.88 -7.97
C GLY A 193 -9.19 -1.73 -8.02
N PHE A 194 -9.65 -1.29 -6.85
CA PHE A 194 -10.54 -0.16 -6.68
C PHE A 194 -9.90 0.86 -5.74
N ARG A 195 -9.72 2.08 -6.24
CA ARG A 195 -9.46 3.26 -5.41
C ARG A 195 -10.76 3.67 -4.77
N ARG A 196 -10.74 3.99 -3.47
CA ARG A 196 -11.97 4.29 -2.73
C ARG A 196 -12.71 5.47 -3.36
N LEU A 197 -14.03 5.33 -3.45
CA LEU A 197 -14.97 6.36 -3.87
C LEU A 197 -14.89 7.57 -2.93
N ILE A 198 -14.90 8.76 -3.52
CA ILE A 198 -14.97 10.05 -2.83
C ILE A 198 -16.21 10.03 -1.94
N THR A 199 -16.03 9.95 -0.62
CA THR A 199 -17.06 10.30 0.37
C THR A 199 -16.71 11.66 0.95
N GLU A 200 -17.66 12.58 1.02
CA GLU A 200 -17.51 13.82 1.80
C GLU A 200 -17.89 13.57 3.27
N PRO A 201 -17.13 14.08 4.25
CA PRO A 201 -15.91 14.87 4.12
C PRO A 201 -14.69 14.01 3.72
N ALA A 202 -13.69 14.65 3.09
CA ALA A 202 -12.51 13.99 2.52
C ALA A 202 -11.89 12.97 3.51
N PRO A 203 -11.88 11.67 3.18
CA PRO A 203 -11.36 10.67 4.09
C PRO A 203 -9.85 10.80 4.20
N VAL A 204 -9.33 10.36 5.34
CA VAL A 204 -7.91 10.11 5.56
C VAL A 204 -7.37 9.29 4.39
N SER A 205 -6.37 9.83 3.70
CA SER A 205 -5.76 9.29 2.48
C SER A 205 -5.47 7.78 2.56
N GLY A 206 -5.71 7.06 1.45
CA GLY A 206 -4.90 5.89 1.11
C GLY A 206 -5.53 4.50 1.15
N LEU A 207 -6.83 4.34 1.47
CA LEU A 207 -7.44 3.01 1.43
C LEU A 207 -7.77 2.60 -0.01
N SER A 208 -7.24 1.48 -0.45
CA SER A 208 -7.54 0.82 -1.73
C SER A 208 -7.73 -0.66 -1.48
N TRP A 209 -8.56 -1.29 -2.29
CA TRP A 209 -8.86 -2.70 -2.16
C TRP A 209 -8.77 -3.40 -3.51
N ASN A 210 -8.13 -4.56 -3.51
CA ASN A 210 -7.92 -5.35 -4.71
C ASN A 210 -8.43 -6.78 -4.51
N ILE A 211 -8.91 -7.37 -5.61
CA ILE A 211 -9.25 -8.78 -5.71
C ILE A 211 -8.46 -9.39 -6.87
N GLY A 212 -7.63 -10.38 -6.57
CA GLY A 212 -6.92 -11.20 -7.54
C GLY A 212 -7.57 -12.57 -7.71
N VAL A 213 -7.62 -13.05 -8.95
CA VAL A 213 -7.91 -14.45 -9.29
C VAL A 213 -6.78 -14.97 -10.18
N GLY A 214 -6.24 -16.13 -9.83
CA GLY A 214 -5.05 -16.65 -10.50
C GLY A 214 -4.80 -18.13 -10.28
N ALA A 215 -3.62 -18.57 -10.69
CA ALA A 215 -3.07 -19.87 -10.39
C ALA A 215 -2.05 -19.76 -9.27
N LEU A 216 -1.99 -20.77 -8.41
CA LEU A 216 -0.94 -20.96 -7.41
C LEU A 216 -0.16 -22.23 -7.76
N TYR A 217 1.16 -22.14 -7.79
CA TYR A 217 2.06 -23.27 -7.82
C TYR A 217 2.64 -23.52 -6.42
N ASP A 218 2.36 -24.69 -5.87
CA ASP A 218 2.96 -25.18 -4.62
C ASP A 218 3.92 -26.34 -4.96
N PRO A 219 5.25 -26.16 -4.77
CA PRO A 219 6.23 -27.20 -5.07
C PRO A 219 6.28 -28.32 -4.01
N SER A 220 5.55 -28.20 -2.91
CA SER A 220 5.73 -28.95 -1.66
C SER A 220 4.48 -29.68 -1.19
N VAL A 221 3.54 -29.98 -2.08
CA VAL A 221 2.32 -30.71 -1.70
C VAL A 221 2.67 -32.14 -1.31
N LYS A 222 2.25 -32.57 -0.11
CA LYS A 222 2.48 -33.92 0.39
C LYS A 222 1.44 -34.90 -0.16
N VAL A 223 1.89 -36.04 -0.64
CA VAL A 223 1.07 -37.17 -1.08
C VAL A 223 1.57 -38.47 -0.43
N LEU A 224 0.72 -39.50 -0.42
CA LEU A 224 1.15 -40.84 -0.01
C LEU A 224 2.26 -41.37 -0.94
N GLY A 225 3.22 -42.09 -0.37
CA GLY A 225 4.29 -42.69 -1.14
C GLY A 225 3.78 -43.72 -2.16
N ALA A 226 4.56 -43.92 -3.23
CA ALA A 226 4.20 -44.83 -4.33
C ALA A 226 3.74 -46.22 -3.84
N GLY A 227 2.57 -46.68 -4.27
CA GLY A 227 2.02 -47.99 -3.86
C GLY A 227 1.20 -47.97 -2.57
N MET A 228 1.18 -46.87 -1.83
CA MET A 228 0.22 -46.66 -0.74
C MET A 228 -1.06 -46.03 -1.28
N VAL A 229 -2.20 -46.64 -0.95
CA VAL A 229 -3.52 -46.15 -1.31
C VAL A 229 -4.33 -45.97 -0.03
N PRO A 230 -5.11 -44.88 0.12
CA PRO A 230 -6.00 -44.72 1.26
C PRO A 230 -6.91 -45.93 1.43
N ASP A 231 -7.15 -46.31 2.68
CA ASP A 231 -8.02 -47.42 3.09
C ASP A 231 -7.59 -48.81 2.59
N GLN A 232 -6.32 -48.97 2.21
CA GLN A 232 -5.72 -50.25 1.85
C GLN A 232 -4.62 -50.66 2.83
N PRO A 233 -4.31 -51.97 2.94
CA PRO A 233 -3.15 -52.43 3.68
C PRO A 233 -1.86 -51.79 3.17
N LEU A 234 -0.89 -51.59 4.07
CA LEU A 234 0.45 -51.18 3.68
C LEU A 234 1.06 -52.15 2.66
N PRO A 235 1.89 -51.64 1.72
CA PRO A 235 2.73 -52.50 0.89
C PRO A 235 3.59 -53.45 1.74
N ALA A 236 3.82 -54.65 1.21
CA ALA A 236 4.60 -55.67 1.91
C ALA A 236 6.01 -55.13 2.27
N GLY A 237 6.40 -55.30 3.53
CA GLY A 237 7.70 -54.86 4.05
C GLY A 237 7.73 -53.43 4.61
N GLU A 238 6.63 -52.68 4.55
CA GLU A 238 6.53 -51.35 5.15
C GLU A 238 5.83 -51.41 6.52
N ALA A 239 6.35 -50.67 7.51
CA ALA A 239 5.81 -50.61 8.87
C ALA A 239 5.21 -49.22 9.23
N ALA A 240 5.40 -48.22 8.36
CA ALA A 240 4.97 -46.86 8.59
C ALA A 240 4.51 -46.20 7.28
N VAL A 241 3.65 -45.18 7.38
CA VAL A 241 3.29 -44.36 6.21
C VAL A 241 4.49 -43.52 5.81
N ARG A 242 4.87 -43.59 4.54
CA ARG A 242 5.78 -42.62 3.92
C ARG A 242 5.01 -41.64 3.05
N THR A 243 5.50 -40.42 3.01
CA THR A 243 4.96 -39.35 2.17
C THR A 243 6.00 -38.92 1.15
N THR A 244 5.56 -38.26 0.09
CA THR A 244 6.41 -37.66 -0.94
C THR A 244 5.89 -36.27 -1.24
N GLU A 245 6.79 -35.31 -1.41
CA GLU A 245 6.44 -33.96 -1.85
C GLU A 245 6.45 -33.89 -3.37
N VAL A 246 5.40 -33.28 -3.93
CA VAL A 246 5.21 -33.13 -5.37
C VAL A 246 4.69 -31.73 -5.67
N GLY A 247 5.10 -31.19 -6.82
CA GLY A 247 4.54 -29.94 -7.33
C GLY A 247 3.06 -30.09 -7.67
N SER A 248 2.28 -29.06 -7.38
CA SER A 248 0.86 -28.99 -7.72
C SER A 248 0.45 -27.57 -8.11
N TRP A 249 -0.51 -27.51 -9.02
CA TRP A 249 -1.22 -26.29 -9.36
C TRP A 249 -2.54 -26.21 -8.60
N GLY A 250 -2.98 -24.98 -8.33
CA GLY A 250 -4.23 -24.68 -7.65
C GLY A 250 -4.85 -23.37 -8.12
N LEU A 251 -6.14 -23.20 -7.80
CA LEU A 251 -6.82 -21.92 -7.97
C LEU A 251 -6.45 -21.00 -6.80
N LEU A 252 -6.18 -19.73 -7.09
CA LEU A 252 -5.87 -18.68 -6.13
C LEU A 252 -6.94 -17.60 -6.19
N VAL A 253 -7.48 -17.24 -5.03
CA VAL A 253 -8.23 -15.99 -4.83
C VAL A 253 -7.49 -15.19 -3.78
N LEU A 254 -7.16 -13.94 -4.09
CA LEU A 254 -6.37 -13.04 -3.26
C LEU A 254 -7.16 -11.76 -3.01
N THR A 255 -7.20 -11.30 -1.77
CA THR A 255 -7.71 -9.97 -1.43
C THR A 255 -6.62 -9.18 -0.73
N SER A 256 -6.42 -7.93 -1.12
CA SER A 256 -5.30 -7.13 -0.64
C SER A 256 -5.60 -5.65 -0.57
N PHE A 257 -4.65 -4.92 0.00
CA PHE A 257 -4.69 -3.48 0.19
C PHE A 257 -3.44 -2.87 -0.45
N ASN A 258 -3.59 -1.64 -0.95
CA ASN A 258 -2.60 -0.84 -1.70
C ASN A 258 -2.74 -0.97 -3.23
N PHE A 259 -3.07 0.15 -3.90
CA PHE A 259 -3.33 0.26 -5.33
C PHE A 259 -2.26 1.01 -6.04
#